data_AF-A0A8H4URW6-F1
#
_entry.id   AF-A0A8H4URW6-F1
#
_cell.length_a   1.000
_cell.length_b   1.000
_cell.length_c   1.000
_cell.angle_alpha   90.00
_cell.angle_beta   90.00
_cell.angle_gamma   90.00
#
_symmetry.space_group_name_H-M   'P 1'
#
loop_
_entity.id
_entity.type
_entity.pdbx_description
1 polymer ?
#
loop_
_entity_poly.entity_id
_entity_poly.type
_entity_poly.pdbx_seq_one_letter_code
_entity_poly.pdbx_strand_id
1 'polypeptide(L)'
;MADRELVLITGANTGIGFETAKALFRSGRPYHVLLGSRAPANADKAIAELKEEYPDTKSTVEPIQIDIINDQSINKTFEYVNSNSGKLDVLVSNAGSFDKTFGHDTADFRTLFNKTYDVNVSAYRSSKVALNMVMLSWHHLLKPDGVRVWSISPGFLAMGLENMPEVLKKAGAGDPSTGAELVKRR
;
A
#
# COMPACT_ATOMS: atom_id res chain seq x y z
N MET A 1 13.99 22.39 -10.33
CA MET A 1 12.67 22.00 -9.81
C MET A 1 12.73 22.09 -8.30
N ALA A 2 11.63 22.41 -7.60
CA ALA A 2 11.64 22.35 -6.13
C ALA A 2 12.10 20.95 -5.67
N ASP A 3 12.93 20.89 -4.63
CA ASP A 3 13.45 19.65 -4.05
C ASP A 3 12.27 18.85 -3.47
N ARG A 4 11.73 17.93 -4.28
CA ARG A 4 10.61 17.05 -3.95
C ARG A 4 11.14 15.65 -3.81
N GLU A 5 10.85 15.00 -2.69
CA GLU A 5 11.13 13.58 -2.54
C GLU A 5 10.19 12.77 -3.44
N LEU A 6 10.77 11.87 -4.24
CA LEU A 6 10.03 10.95 -5.09
C LEU A 6 9.54 9.76 -4.27
N VAL A 7 8.22 9.59 -4.22
CA VAL A 7 7.55 8.53 -3.46
C VAL A 7 6.77 7.63 -4.41
N LEU A 8 7.11 6.34 -4.45
CA LEU A 8 6.31 5.32 -5.14
C LEU A 8 5.41 4.60 -4.15
N ILE A 9 4.10 4.65 -4.35
CA ILE A 9 3.13 3.90 -3.55
C ILE A 9 2.47 2.86 -4.45
N THR A 10 2.70 1.57 -4.18
CA THR A 10 2.04 0.48 -4.90
C THR A 10 0.63 0.24 -4.36
N GLY A 11 -0.35 -0.04 -5.24
CA GLY A 11 -1.74 -0.26 -4.82
C GLY A 11 -2.35 0.99 -4.17
N ALA A 12 -2.04 2.16 -4.72
CA ALA A 12 -2.37 3.46 -4.15
C ALA A 12 -3.70 4.04 -4.63
N ASN A 13 -4.47 3.30 -5.42
CA ASN A 13 -5.77 3.73 -5.93
C ASN A 13 -6.93 3.46 -4.94
N THR A 14 -6.71 2.68 -3.88
CA THR A 14 -7.71 2.40 -2.83
C THR A 14 -7.05 2.15 -1.47
N GLY A 15 -7.88 2.11 -0.42
CA GLY A 15 -7.48 1.64 0.91
C GLY A 15 -6.31 2.44 1.51
N ILE A 16 -5.43 1.75 2.25
CA ILE A 16 -4.31 2.38 2.97
C ILE A 16 -3.34 3.09 2.01
N GLY A 17 -3.11 2.54 0.81
CA GLY A 17 -2.22 3.16 -0.17
C GLY A 17 -2.73 4.53 -0.61
N PHE A 18 -4.04 4.64 -0.86
CA PHE A 18 -4.66 5.91 -1.22
C PHE A 18 -4.68 6.90 -0.05
N GLU A 19 -5.03 6.45 1.15
CA GLU A 19 -4.96 7.28 2.35
C GLU A 19 -3.53 7.76 2.65
N THR A 20 -2.52 6.94 2.33
CA THR A 20 -1.11 7.34 2.42
C THR A 20 -0.82 8.48 1.46
N ALA A 21 -1.31 8.42 0.22
CA ALA A 21 -1.19 9.53 -0.73
C ALA A 21 -1.89 10.80 -0.21
N LYS A 22 -3.10 10.70 0.36
CA LYS A 22 -3.79 11.82 1.01
C LYS A 22 -2.96 12.42 2.15
N ALA A 23 -2.38 11.59 3.01
CA ALA A 23 -1.55 12.03 4.13
C ALA A 23 -0.29 12.80 3.66
N LEU A 24 0.33 12.39 2.56
CA LEU A 24 1.46 13.12 1.95
C LEU A 24 1.01 14.45 1.35
N PHE A 25 -0.13 14.48 0.68
CA PHE A 25 -0.72 15.68 0.07
C PHE A 25 -1.13 16.74 1.10
N ARG A 26 -1.64 16.30 2.25
CA ARG A 26 -1.97 17.15 3.41
C ARG A 26 -0.74 17.69 4.15
N SER A 27 0.43 17.10 3.92
CA SER A 27 1.62 17.49 4.64
C SER A 27 2.16 18.83 4.14
N GLY A 28 2.88 19.56 5.00
CA GLY A 28 3.57 20.78 4.59
C GLY A 28 4.84 20.54 3.75
N ARG A 29 5.28 19.27 3.63
CA ARG A 29 6.48 18.88 2.87
C ARG A 29 6.11 18.58 1.42
N PRO A 30 6.90 19.04 0.44
CA PRO A 30 6.59 18.83 -0.97
C PRO A 30 7.07 17.45 -1.43
N TYR A 31 6.15 16.62 -1.92
CA TYR A 31 6.46 15.30 -2.47
C TYR A 31 6.12 15.22 -3.96
N HIS A 32 6.77 14.34 -4.69
CA HIS A 32 6.28 13.86 -5.98
C HIS A 32 5.85 12.40 -5.84
N VAL A 33 4.55 12.14 -5.98
CA VAL A 33 3.97 10.81 -5.74
C VAL A 33 3.73 10.10 -7.07
N LEU A 34 4.35 8.94 -7.26
CA LEU A 34 4.00 7.97 -8.27
C LEU A 34 2.88 7.08 -7.71
N LEU A 35 1.66 7.30 -8.17
CA LEU A 35 0.47 6.56 -7.72
C LEU A 35 0.36 5.24 -8.49
N GLY A 36 0.85 4.17 -7.87
CA GLY A 36 0.92 2.84 -8.45
C GLY A 36 -0.41 2.11 -8.47
N SER A 37 -0.83 1.63 -9.64
CA SER A 37 -2.01 0.79 -9.83
C SER A 37 -1.78 -0.22 -10.96
N ARG A 38 -2.42 -1.39 -10.89
CA ARG A 38 -2.43 -2.35 -12.01
C ARG A 38 -3.24 -1.83 -13.20
N ALA A 39 -4.33 -1.11 -12.92
CA ALA A 39 -5.23 -0.54 -13.91
C ALA A 39 -5.04 0.99 -13.94
N PRO A 40 -4.52 1.56 -15.04
CA PRO A 40 -4.29 3.00 -15.16
C PRO A 40 -5.53 3.85 -14.86
N ALA A 41 -6.70 3.45 -15.37
CA ALA A 41 -7.96 4.16 -15.13
C ALA A 41 -8.35 4.29 -13.65
N ASN A 42 -7.91 3.36 -12.79
CA ASN A 42 -8.15 3.47 -11.35
C ASN A 42 -7.20 4.49 -10.70
N ALA A 43 -5.96 4.58 -11.18
CA ALA A 43 -5.03 5.60 -10.74
C ALA A 43 -5.53 7.00 -11.15
N ASP A 44 -6.00 7.16 -12.38
CA ASP A 44 -6.51 8.46 -12.88
C ASP A 44 -7.66 8.99 -12.03
N LYS A 45 -8.61 8.12 -11.64
CA LYS A 45 -9.71 8.48 -10.74
C LYS A 45 -9.21 8.92 -9.36
N ALA A 46 -8.31 8.15 -8.76
CA ALA A 46 -7.71 8.47 -7.46
C ALA A 46 -6.93 9.80 -7.52
N ILE A 47 -6.23 10.07 -8.62
CA ILE A 47 -5.51 11.34 -8.84
C ILE A 47 -6.47 12.52 -8.96
N ALA A 48 -7.58 12.36 -9.68
CA ALA A 48 -8.59 13.40 -9.79
C ALA A 48 -9.15 13.77 -8.41
N GLU A 49 -9.50 12.76 -7.61
CA GLU A 49 -9.98 12.96 -6.23
C GLU A 49 -8.92 13.67 -5.36
N LEU A 50 -7.66 13.24 -5.40
CA LEU A 50 -6.57 13.89 -4.64
C LEU A 50 -6.40 15.36 -4.99
N LYS A 51 -6.48 15.70 -6.29
CA LYS A 51 -6.32 17.08 -6.76
C LYS A 51 -7.51 17.96 -6.39
N GLU A 52 -8.72 17.40 -6.39
CA GLU A 52 -9.93 18.08 -5.95
C GLU A 52 -9.92 18.34 -4.44
N GLU A 53 -9.48 17.36 -3.63
CA GLU A 53 -9.47 17.46 -2.18
C GLU A 53 -8.34 18.37 -1.65
N TYR A 54 -7.21 18.46 -2.38
CA TYR A 54 -6.03 19.21 -1.96
C TYR A 54 -5.48 20.14 -3.07
N PRO A 55 -6.27 21.13 -3.53
CA PRO A 55 -5.88 21.99 -4.66
C PRO A 55 -4.64 22.84 -4.38
N ASP A 56 -4.40 23.20 -3.11
CA ASP A 56 -3.30 24.07 -2.68
C ASP A 56 -2.06 23.30 -2.19
N THR A 57 -1.99 21.98 -2.43
CA THR A 57 -0.83 21.18 -2.00
C THR A 57 0.46 21.60 -2.70
N LYS A 58 1.59 21.46 -2.01
CA LYS A 58 2.93 21.62 -2.62
C LYS A 58 3.40 20.36 -3.35
N SER A 59 2.69 19.26 -3.15
CA SER A 59 2.98 17.95 -3.72
C SER A 59 2.41 17.82 -5.13
N THR A 60 3.00 16.93 -5.92
CA THR A 60 2.53 16.57 -7.27
C THR A 60 2.28 15.08 -7.32
N VAL A 61 1.40 14.64 -8.23
CA VAL A 61 1.10 13.21 -8.43
C VAL A 61 0.95 12.90 -9.90
N GLU A 62 1.44 11.73 -10.30
CA GLU A 62 1.21 11.13 -11.61
C GLU A 62 0.94 9.61 -11.46
N PRO A 63 0.22 9.00 -12.42
CA PRO A 63 -0.07 7.58 -12.36
C PRO A 63 1.16 6.78 -12.81
N ILE A 64 1.37 5.61 -12.20
CA ILE A 64 2.29 4.61 -12.74
C ILE A 64 1.63 3.24 -12.77
N GLN A 65 1.69 2.60 -13.93
CA GLN A 65 1.19 1.24 -14.05
C GLN A 65 2.20 0.26 -13.45
N ILE A 66 1.82 -0.42 -12.38
CA ILE A 66 2.66 -1.44 -11.77
C ILE A 66 1.83 -2.66 -11.34
N ASP A 67 2.21 -3.82 -11.88
CA ASP A 67 1.80 -5.12 -11.40
C ASP A 67 2.97 -5.81 -10.69
N ILE A 68 2.87 -5.90 -9.36
CA ILE A 68 3.96 -6.37 -8.47
C ILE A 68 4.26 -7.86 -8.60
N ILE A 69 3.47 -8.62 -9.37
CA ILE A 69 3.74 -10.03 -9.70
C ILE A 69 4.22 -10.23 -11.14
N ASN A 70 4.48 -9.14 -11.87
CA ASN A 70 4.96 -9.18 -13.25
C ASN A 70 6.30 -8.45 -13.40
N ASP A 71 7.38 -9.22 -13.60
CA ASP A 71 8.74 -8.69 -13.70
C ASP A 71 8.90 -7.65 -14.82
N GLN A 72 8.21 -7.82 -15.95
CA GLN A 72 8.26 -6.81 -17.03
C GLN A 72 7.61 -5.49 -16.60
N SER A 73 6.52 -5.55 -15.81
CA SER A 73 5.89 -4.35 -15.26
C SER A 73 6.79 -3.66 -14.23
N ILE A 74 7.48 -4.44 -13.40
CA ILE A 74 8.43 -3.93 -12.40
C ILE A 74 9.62 -3.27 -13.11
N ASN A 75 10.22 -3.93 -14.11
CA ASN A 75 11.35 -3.41 -14.86
C ASN A 75 11.00 -2.11 -15.59
N LYS A 76 9.82 -2.02 -16.21
CA LYS A 76 9.34 -0.76 -16.82
C LYS A 76 9.22 0.38 -15.80
N THR A 77 8.76 0.07 -14.59
CA THR A 77 8.67 1.07 -13.50
C THR A 77 10.06 1.51 -13.06
N PHE A 78 11.00 0.58 -12.95
CA PHE A 78 12.40 0.88 -12.64
C PHE A 78 13.04 1.75 -13.72
N GLU A 79 12.91 1.40 -14.99
CA GLU A 79 13.42 2.17 -16.13
C GLU A 79 12.85 3.60 -16.15
N TYR A 80 11.56 3.74 -15.88
CA TYR A 80 10.88 5.03 -15.79
C TYR A 80 11.49 5.91 -14.69
N VAL A 81 11.61 5.37 -13.46
CA VAL A 81 12.20 6.11 -12.32
C VAL A 81 13.65 6.48 -12.60
N ASN A 82 14.43 5.53 -13.12
CA ASN A 82 15.84 5.72 -13.43
C ASN A 82 16.05 6.81 -14.51
N SER A 83 15.18 6.86 -15.51
CA SER A 83 15.29 7.83 -16.62
C SER A 83 14.81 9.23 -16.24
N ASN A 84 13.76 9.33 -15.41
CA ASN A 84 13.10 10.62 -15.14
C ASN A 84 13.68 11.34 -13.91
N SER A 85 14.00 10.60 -12.86
CA SER A 85 14.46 11.18 -11.58
C SER A 85 15.85 10.70 -11.18
N GLY A 86 16.31 9.54 -11.69
CA GLY A 86 17.60 8.94 -11.36
C GLY A 86 17.69 8.38 -9.94
N LYS A 87 16.67 8.59 -9.11
CA LYS A 87 16.54 8.05 -7.75
C LYS A 87 15.08 7.91 -7.35
N LEU A 88 14.83 7.00 -6.40
CA LEU A 88 13.59 6.89 -5.65
C LEU A 88 13.91 7.16 -4.17
N ASP A 89 13.24 8.13 -3.56
CA ASP A 89 13.50 8.49 -2.15
C ASP A 89 12.72 7.58 -1.20
N VAL A 90 11.48 7.22 -1.55
CA VAL A 90 10.61 6.38 -0.72
C VAL A 90 9.84 5.36 -1.56
N LEU A 91 9.84 4.10 -1.11
CA LEU A 91 8.98 3.03 -1.63
C LEU A 91 7.99 2.58 -0.55
N VAL A 92 6.70 2.71 -0.84
CA VAL A 92 5.61 2.15 -0.03
C VAL A 92 5.09 0.89 -0.73
N SER A 93 5.57 -0.27 -0.28
CA SER A 93 5.10 -1.59 -0.72
C SER A 93 3.79 -1.94 0.00
N ASN A 94 2.67 -1.55 -0.62
CA ASN A 94 1.33 -1.68 -0.05
C ASN A 94 0.38 -2.53 -0.93
N ALA A 95 0.69 -2.73 -2.22
CA ALA A 95 -0.16 -3.50 -3.11
C ALA A 95 -0.48 -4.89 -2.52
N GLY A 96 -1.77 -5.19 -2.43
CA GLY A 96 -2.30 -6.44 -1.93
C GLY A 96 -3.66 -6.72 -2.54
N SER A 97 -4.01 -7.99 -2.63
CA SER A 97 -5.32 -8.44 -3.10
C SER A 97 -5.83 -9.55 -2.23
N PHE A 98 -7.15 -9.56 -2.01
CA PHE A 98 -7.85 -10.67 -1.41
C PHE A 98 -8.61 -11.41 -2.51
N ASP A 99 -8.49 -12.74 -2.57
CA ASP A 99 -9.26 -13.54 -3.51
C ASP A 99 -10.71 -13.64 -3.03
N LYS A 100 -11.63 -13.03 -3.78
CA LYS A 100 -13.06 -12.98 -3.44
C LYS A 100 -13.76 -14.32 -3.67
N THR A 101 -13.11 -15.29 -4.31
CA THR A 101 -13.67 -16.63 -4.51
C THR A 101 -13.52 -17.53 -3.28
N PHE A 102 -12.76 -17.07 -2.27
CA PHE A 102 -12.54 -17.79 -1.04
C PHE A 102 -13.83 -17.89 -0.21
N GLY A 103 -14.40 -19.09 -0.09
CA GLY A 103 -15.61 -19.34 0.73
C GLY A 103 -16.87 -19.76 -0.01
N HIS A 104 -16.83 -19.97 -1.33
CA HIS A 104 -17.98 -20.49 -2.10
C HIS A 104 -18.21 -22.01 -1.99
N ASP A 105 -17.77 -22.64 -0.89
CA ASP A 105 -17.87 -24.09 -0.71
C ASP A 105 -18.82 -24.42 0.44
N THR A 106 -19.85 -25.23 0.17
CA THR A 106 -20.98 -25.53 1.08
C THR A 106 -20.66 -26.63 2.10
N ALA A 107 -19.41 -26.71 2.55
CA ALA A 107 -18.95 -27.74 3.47
C ALA A 107 -19.41 -27.51 4.93
N ASP A 108 -19.46 -28.61 5.70
CA ASP A 108 -19.79 -28.66 7.14
C ASP A 108 -19.10 -27.56 7.97
N PHE A 109 -19.83 -27.00 8.95
CA PHE A 109 -19.42 -25.86 9.77
C PHE A 109 -18.05 -26.07 10.43
N ARG A 110 -17.75 -27.28 10.91
CA ARG A 110 -16.46 -27.58 11.56
C ARG A 110 -15.30 -27.52 10.55
N THR A 111 -15.52 -27.99 9.33
CA THR A 111 -14.52 -27.96 8.26
C THR A 111 -14.24 -26.53 7.83
N LEU A 112 -15.30 -25.72 7.66
CA LEU A 112 -15.17 -24.30 7.35
C LEU A 112 -14.43 -23.57 8.48
N PHE A 113 -14.84 -23.76 9.74
CA PHE A 113 -14.21 -23.12 10.88
C PHE A 113 -12.71 -23.42 10.98
N ASN A 114 -12.32 -24.70 10.87
CA ASN A 114 -10.91 -25.09 10.92
C ASN A 114 -10.12 -24.52 9.73
N LYS A 115 -10.67 -24.59 8.51
CA LYS A 115 -10.03 -24.02 7.32
C LYS A 115 -9.83 -22.51 7.44
N THR A 116 -10.86 -21.80 7.89
CA THR A 116 -10.81 -20.35 8.17
C THR A 116 -9.78 -20.05 9.25
N TYR A 117 -9.72 -20.84 10.32
CA TYR A 117 -8.74 -20.64 11.40
C TYR A 117 -7.30 -20.87 10.92
N ASP A 118 -7.03 -21.97 10.21
CA ASP A 118 -5.69 -22.30 9.72
C ASP A 118 -5.18 -21.27 8.71
N VAL A 119 -6.05 -20.80 7.81
CA VAL A 119 -5.67 -19.81 6.79
C VAL A 119 -5.61 -18.39 7.38
N ASN A 120 -6.65 -17.96 8.09
CA ASN A 120 -6.77 -16.54 8.48
C ASN A 120 -6.07 -16.22 9.80
N VAL A 121 -5.81 -17.21 10.65
CA VAL A 121 -5.13 -16.99 11.93
C VAL A 121 -3.72 -17.54 11.88
N SER A 122 -3.55 -18.85 11.65
CA SER A 122 -2.23 -19.49 11.72
C SER A 122 -1.33 -19.06 10.56
N ALA A 123 -1.79 -19.15 9.32
CA ALA A 123 -0.99 -18.75 8.15
C ALA A 123 -0.78 -17.24 8.09
N TYR A 124 -1.79 -16.43 8.44
CA TYR A 124 -1.61 -14.98 8.56
C TYR A 124 -0.53 -14.61 9.59
N ARG A 125 -0.62 -15.12 10.82
CA ARG A 125 0.38 -14.83 11.87
C ARG A 125 1.77 -15.30 11.46
N SER A 126 1.87 -16.50 10.89
CA SER A 126 3.14 -17.03 10.38
C SER A 126 3.74 -16.15 9.29
N SER A 127 2.91 -15.65 8.36
CA SER A 127 3.35 -14.75 7.30
C SER A 127 3.86 -13.41 7.86
N LYS A 128 3.21 -12.87 8.91
CA LYS A 128 3.65 -11.62 9.56
C LYS A 128 4.92 -11.82 10.40
N VAL A 129 5.12 -13.00 11.00
CA VAL A 129 6.39 -13.32 11.67
C VAL A 129 7.52 -13.49 10.64
N ALA A 130 7.27 -14.18 9.53
CA ALA A 130 8.24 -14.29 8.43
C ALA A 130 8.62 -12.92 7.87
N LEU A 131 7.66 -12.00 7.75
CA LEU A 131 7.91 -10.62 7.34
C LEU A 131 8.94 -9.95 8.26
N ASN A 132 8.92 -10.15 9.58
CA ASN A 132 9.93 -9.58 10.47
C ASN A 132 11.36 -10.00 10.10
N MET A 133 11.55 -11.27 9.73
CA MET A 133 12.87 -11.76 9.27
C MET A 133 13.25 -11.19 7.91
N VAL A 134 12.28 -11.05 6.99
CA VAL A 134 12.50 -10.39 5.70
C VAL A 134 12.94 -8.93 5.90
N MET A 135 12.30 -8.19 6.81
CA MET A 135 12.68 -6.81 7.10
C MET A 135 14.09 -6.68 7.67
N LEU A 136 14.49 -7.60 8.56
CA LEU A 136 15.86 -7.64 9.09
C LEU A 136 16.87 -7.92 7.96
N SER A 137 16.55 -8.89 7.10
CA SER A 137 17.38 -9.21 5.93
C SER A 137 17.55 -8.00 5.02
N TRP A 138 16.45 -7.33 4.65
CA TRP A 138 16.49 -6.10 3.85
C TRP A 138 17.23 -4.97 4.54
N HIS A 139 17.08 -4.80 5.86
CA HIS A 139 17.86 -3.81 6.60
C HIS A 139 19.36 -4.09 6.44
N HIS A 140 19.81 -5.33 6.64
CA HIS A 140 21.23 -5.67 6.49
C HIS A 140 21.72 -5.50 5.04
N LEU A 141 20.90 -5.91 4.06
CA LEU A 141 21.26 -5.85 2.65
C LEU A 141 21.37 -4.41 2.14
N LEU A 142 20.44 -3.53 2.52
CA LEU A 142 20.32 -2.19 1.97
C LEU A 142 20.97 -1.10 2.85
N LYS A 143 21.46 -1.46 4.05
CA LYS A 143 22.18 -0.55 4.94
C LYS A 143 23.43 0.08 4.32
N PRO A 144 24.26 -0.64 3.53
CA PRO A 144 25.42 -0.02 2.85
C PRO A 144 25.01 1.10 1.90
N ASP A 145 23.82 1.01 1.31
CA ASP A 145 23.26 2.01 0.39
C ASP A 145 22.55 3.16 1.12
N GLY A 146 22.55 3.15 2.46
CA GLY A 146 21.90 4.18 3.29
C GLY A 146 20.37 4.08 3.36
N VAL A 147 19.78 3.00 2.82
CA VAL A 147 18.32 2.81 2.81
C VAL A 147 17.82 2.40 4.20
N ARG A 148 16.76 3.07 4.67
CA ARG A 148 16.04 2.68 5.89
C ARG A 148 14.86 1.79 5.53
N VAL A 149 14.69 0.72 6.31
CA VAL A 149 13.65 -0.30 6.08
C VAL A 149 12.71 -0.33 7.29
N TRP A 150 11.41 -0.23 7.03
CA TRP A 150 10.37 -0.19 8.06
C TRP A 150 9.22 -1.12 7.70
N SER A 151 8.71 -1.87 8.67
CA SER A 151 7.42 -2.56 8.57
C SER A 151 6.43 -1.89 9.51
N ILE A 152 5.23 -1.62 9.00
CA ILE A 152 4.20 -0.87 9.70
C ILE A 152 2.97 -1.75 9.81
N SER A 153 2.54 -1.98 11.04
CA SER A 153 1.23 -2.56 11.32
C SER A 153 0.22 -1.41 11.41
N PRO A 154 -0.70 -1.27 10.43
CA PRO A 154 -1.66 -0.17 10.43
C PRO A 154 -2.79 -0.37 11.45
N GLY A 155 -2.88 -1.54 12.09
CA GLY A 155 -3.97 -1.92 12.99
C GLY A 155 -5.15 -2.54 12.26
N PHE A 156 -6.24 -2.74 13.00
CA PHE A 156 -7.50 -3.28 12.45
C PHE A 156 -8.35 -2.13 11.91
N LEU A 157 -8.36 -1.96 10.58
CA LEU A 157 -8.99 -0.83 9.89
C LEU A 157 -10.08 -1.29 8.92
N ALA A 158 -11.15 -0.50 8.81
CA ALA A 158 -12.29 -0.77 7.93
C ALA A 158 -11.93 -0.48 6.46
N MET A 159 -11.14 -1.35 5.84
CA MET A 159 -10.71 -1.22 4.45
C MET A 159 -11.75 -1.81 3.49
N GLY A 160 -11.90 -1.25 2.29
CA GLY A 160 -12.75 -1.78 1.22
C GLY A 160 -12.24 -3.07 0.54
N LEU A 161 -11.35 -3.82 1.19
CA LEU A 161 -10.86 -5.13 0.73
C LEU A 161 -11.97 -6.19 0.81
N GLU A 162 -12.78 -6.10 1.85
CA GLU A 162 -14.03 -6.83 2.00
C GLU A 162 -15.15 -5.86 1.62
N ASN A 163 -16.15 -6.29 0.86
CA ASN A 163 -17.33 -5.46 0.50
C ASN A 163 -18.22 -5.16 1.74
N MET A 164 -17.64 -5.06 2.94
CA MET A 164 -18.32 -4.98 4.23
C MET A 164 -17.69 -3.94 5.19
N PRO A 165 -17.37 -2.71 4.76
CA PRO A 165 -16.72 -1.71 5.63
C PRO A 165 -17.57 -1.36 6.87
N GLU A 166 -18.89 -1.32 6.73
CA GLU A 166 -19.81 -1.05 7.84
C GLU A 166 -19.85 -2.18 8.89
N VAL A 167 -19.64 -3.42 8.46
CA VAL A 167 -19.54 -4.58 9.37
C VAL A 167 -18.23 -4.51 10.15
N LEU A 168 -17.13 -4.18 9.48
CA LEU A 168 -15.82 -4.03 10.11
C LEU A 168 -15.83 -2.88 11.14
N LYS A 169 -16.44 -1.74 10.82
CA LYS A 169 -16.62 -0.63 11.78
C LYS A 169 -17.41 -1.07 13.03
N LYS A 170 -18.50 -1.81 12.85
CA LYS A 170 -19.28 -2.38 13.97
C LYS A 170 -18.47 -3.37 14.82
N ALA A 171 -17.51 -4.06 14.21
CA ALA A 171 -16.57 -4.95 14.90
C ALA A 171 -15.38 -4.21 15.57
N GLY A 172 -15.38 -2.87 15.57
CA GLY A 172 -14.36 -2.05 16.23
C GLY A 172 -13.17 -1.66 15.34
N ALA A 173 -13.28 -1.83 14.01
CA ALA A 173 -12.22 -1.40 13.11
C ALA A 173 -12.14 0.14 13.03
N GLY A 174 -10.91 0.66 13.06
CA GLY A 174 -10.62 2.09 12.93
C GLY A 174 -10.70 2.60 11.49
N ASP A 175 -10.52 3.91 11.33
CA ASP A 175 -10.51 4.55 10.01
C ASP A 175 -9.16 4.33 9.27
N PRO A 176 -9.17 3.96 7.98
CA PRO A 176 -7.97 3.78 7.16
C PRO A 176 -6.95 4.94 7.21
N SER A 177 -7.42 6.19 7.36
CA SER A 177 -6.55 7.38 7.49
C SER A 177 -5.61 7.32 8.71
N THR A 178 -6.01 6.62 9.77
CA THR A 178 -5.16 6.43 10.97
C THR A 178 -3.92 5.61 10.65
N GLY A 179 -4.06 4.58 9.80
CA GLY A 179 -2.93 3.78 9.34
C GLY A 179 -1.98 4.58 8.46
N ALA A 180 -2.52 5.41 7.56
CA ALA A 180 -1.74 6.26 6.68
C ALA A 180 -0.88 7.29 7.44
N GLU A 181 -1.40 7.85 8.53
CA GLU A 181 -0.64 8.76 9.39
C GLU A 181 0.58 8.10 10.04
N LEU A 182 0.56 6.78 10.29
CA LEU A 182 1.73 6.05 10.77
C LEU A 182 2.80 5.92 9.68
N VAL A 183 2.38 5.69 8.43
CA VAL A 183 3.29 5.56 7.27
C VAL A 183 4.05 6.86 7.03
N LYS A 184 3.38 8.01 7.11
CA LYS A 184 3.99 9.34 6.92
C LYS A 184 5.09 9.69 7.94
N ARG A 185 5.07 9.10 9.15
CA ARG A 185 5.94 9.51 10.28
C ARG A 185 7.36 8.92 10.24
N ARG A 186 7.73 8.15 9.22
CA ARG A 186 8.96 7.35 9.15
C ARG A 186 9.76 7.63 7.88
#